data_AF-A0A2E4YNM8-F1
#
_entry.id   AF-A0A2E4YNM8-F1
#
_cell.length_a   1.000
_cell.length_b   1.000
_cell.length_c   1.000
_cell.angle_alpha   90.00
_cell.angle_beta   90.00
_cell.angle_gamma   90.00
#
_symmetry.space_group_name_H-M   'P 1'
#
loop_
_entity.id
_entity.type
_entity.pdbx_description
1 polymer ?
#
loop_
_entity_poly.entity_id
_entity_poly.type
_entity_poly.pdbx_seq_one_letter_code
_entity_poly.pdbx_strand_id
1 'polypeptide(L)'
;MEKLVRLKVCKIVCYGNFDTAIKYSLSSVVDGYAYKSELEDAIKIADQWSKKGYAVLFSPACASYQKFNDYKHRGQEFNRLLNQLL
;
A
#
# COMPACT_ATOMS: atom_id res chain seq x y z
N MET A 1 10.86 -15.24 0.39
CA MET A 1 9.85 -14.15 0.26
C MET A 1 10.13 -13.31 -0.98
N GLU A 2 11.35 -12.75 -1.09
CA GLU A 2 11.80 -11.92 -2.21
C GLU A 2 11.48 -12.49 -3.61
N LYS A 3 11.74 -13.79 -3.86
CA LYS A 3 11.43 -14.45 -5.14
C LYS A 3 9.96 -14.30 -5.56
N LEU A 4 9.01 -14.38 -4.62
CA LEU A 4 7.58 -14.25 -4.93
C LEU A 4 7.21 -12.79 -5.21
N VAL A 5 7.78 -11.85 -4.45
CA VAL A 5 7.57 -10.42 -4.66
C VAL A 5 8.06 -10.03 -6.05
N ARG A 6 9.27 -10.43 -6.42
CA ARG A 6 9.85 -10.18 -7.75
C ARG A 6 9.00 -10.73 -8.91
N LEU A 7 8.25 -11.81 -8.70
CA LEU A 7 7.43 -12.44 -9.75
C LEU A 7 5.99 -11.91 -9.81
N LYS A 8 5.45 -11.40 -8.70
CA LYS A 8 4.01 -11.12 -8.56
C LYS A 8 3.68 -9.67 -8.19
N VAL A 9 4.67 -8.89 -7.78
CA VAL A 9 4.48 -7.52 -7.30
C VAL A 9 5.30 -6.59 -8.17
N CYS A 10 4.63 -5.72 -8.91
CA CYS A 10 5.32 -4.71 -9.72
C CYS A 10 5.70 -3.46 -8.90
N LYS A 11 4.86 -3.04 -7.95
CA LYS A 11 5.06 -1.83 -7.16
C LYS A 11 4.57 -2.01 -5.74
N ILE A 12 5.17 -1.28 -4.80
CA ILE A 12 4.80 -1.25 -3.38
C ILE A 12 4.57 0.20 -2.96
N VAL A 13 3.45 0.45 -2.29
CA VAL A 13 3.18 1.73 -1.62
C VAL A 13 2.94 1.45 -0.14
N CYS A 14 3.81 1.99 0.70
CA CYS A 14 3.69 1.93 2.15
C CYS A 14 3.10 3.23 2.69
N TYR A 15 2.43 3.15 3.83
CA TYR A 15 1.91 4.32 4.52
C TYR A 15 2.09 4.25 6.05
N GLY A 16 2.06 5.38 6.73
CA GLY A 16 2.06 5.50 8.18
C GLY A 16 3.33 6.14 8.75
N ASN A 17 3.78 5.65 9.90
CA ASN A 17 4.92 6.21 10.66
C ASN A 17 6.14 5.28 10.74
N PHE A 18 6.11 4.13 10.04
CA PHE A 18 7.17 3.13 10.15
C PHE A 18 7.90 2.96 8.83
N ASP A 19 9.19 3.27 8.84
CA ASP A 19 10.10 2.74 7.82
C ASP A 19 10.29 1.26 8.11
N THR A 20 9.76 0.40 7.24
CA THR A 20 9.64 -1.03 7.53
C THR A 20 10.80 -1.80 6.89
N ALA A 21 11.07 -3.00 7.41
CA ALA A 21 11.96 -3.97 6.76
C ALA A 21 11.62 -4.18 5.26
N ILE A 22 10.37 -3.92 4.85
CA ILE A 22 9.93 -3.95 3.45
C ILE A 22 10.76 -2.98 2.58
N LYS A 23 11.08 -1.77 3.05
CA LYS A 23 11.93 -0.85 2.27
C LYS A 23 13.29 -1.47 1.99
N TYR A 24 13.98 -1.90 3.05
CA TYR A 24 15.33 -2.43 2.94
C TYR A 24 15.39 -3.77 2.19
N SER A 25 14.37 -4.61 2.32
CA SER A 25 14.38 -5.96 1.73
C SER A 25 13.70 -6.05 0.37
N LEU A 26 12.75 -5.18 0.04
CA LEU A 26 11.89 -5.35 -1.14
C LEU A 26 11.93 -4.17 -2.13
N SER A 27 12.42 -2.99 -1.75
CA SER A 27 12.44 -1.84 -2.68
C SER A 27 13.31 -2.07 -3.93
N SER A 28 14.37 -2.88 -3.81
CA SER A 28 15.27 -3.22 -4.91
C SER A 28 14.72 -4.27 -5.89
N VAL A 29 13.62 -4.95 -5.54
CA VAL A 29 13.06 -6.05 -6.34
C VAL A 29 11.71 -5.74 -6.97
N VAL A 30 11.26 -4.49 -6.86
CA VAL A 30 10.02 -3.97 -7.47
C VAL A 30 10.34 -2.74 -8.31
N ASP A 31 9.54 -2.49 -9.34
CA ASP A 31 9.73 -1.38 -10.28
C ASP A 31 9.39 0.00 -9.67
N GLY A 32 8.74 0.01 -8.51
CA GLY A 32 8.37 1.24 -7.82
C GLY A 32 8.12 1.00 -6.35
N TYR A 33 8.72 1.85 -5.52
CA TYR A 33 8.49 1.91 -4.08
C TYR A 33 8.14 3.34 -3.68
N ALA A 34 7.03 3.54 -2.99
CA ALA A 34 6.67 4.81 -2.38
C ALA A 34 6.33 4.63 -0.91
N TYR A 35 6.57 5.71 -0.15
CA TYR A 35 6.15 5.83 1.23
C TYR A 35 5.37 7.12 1.41
N LYS A 36 4.25 7.07 2.14
CA LYS A 36 3.43 8.23 2.50
C LYS A 36 3.12 8.23 4.00
N SER A 37 2.89 9.40 4.58
CA SER A 37 2.45 9.48 5.98
C SER A 37 0.99 9.04 6.12
N GLU A 38 0.14 9.47 5.18
CA GLU A 38 -1.29 9.27 5.23
C GLU A 38 -1.77 8.21 4.24
N LEU A 39 -2.86 7.51 4.61
CA LEU A 39 -3.47 6.47 3.77
C LEU A 39 -4.01 7.07 2.46
N GLU A 40 -4.60 8.25 2.52
CA GLU A 40 -5.15 8.94 1.34
C GLU A 40 -4.07 9.21 0.28
N ASP A 41 -2.90 9.71 0.69
CA ASP A 41 -1.79 9.96 -0.23
C ASP A 41 -1.25 8.66 -0.83
N ALA A 42 -1.23 7.57 -0.05
CA ALA A 42 -0.84 6.26 -0.56
C ALA A 42 -1.82 5.74 -1.61
N ILE A 43 -3.13 5.92 -1.41
CA ILE A 43 -4.16 5.55 -2.39
C ILE A 43 -3.98 6.36 -3.67
N LYS A 44 -3.78 7.69 -3.57
CA LYS A 44 -3.53 8.56 -4.74
C LYS A 44 -2.32 8.12 -5.55
N ILE A 45 -1.21 7.78 -4.90
CA ILE A 45 -0.04 7.24 -5.60
C ILE A 45 -0.33 5.87 -6.24
N ALA A 46 -1.03 4.99 -5.53
CA ALA A 46 -1.37 3.67 -6.04
C ALA A 46 -2.26 3.76 -7.29
N ASP A 47 -3.22 4.68 -7.31
CA ASP A 47 -4.09 4.97 -8.45
C ASP A 47 -3.29 5.51 -9.65
N GLN A 48 -2.47 6.55 -9.43
CA GLN A 48 -1.57 7.10 -10.45
C GLN A 48 -0.62 6.06 -11.05
N TRP A 49 -0.22 5.07 -10.24
CA TRP A 49 0.69 4.00 -10.64
C TRP A 49 -0.01 2.80 -11.25
N SER A 50 -1.32 2.68 -11.06
CA SER A 50 -2.14 1.58 -11.54
C SER A 50 -2.16 1.54 -13.06
N LYS A 51 -2.34 0.35 -13.61
CA LYS A 51 -2.37 0.12 -15.06
C LYS A 51 -3.52 -0.82 -15.37
N LYS A 52 -4.17 -0.61 -16.52
CA LYS A 52 -5.21 -1.52 -17.01
C LYS A 52 -4.68 -2.95 -17.06
N GLY A 53 -5.44 -3.90 -16.51
CA GLY A 53 -5.06 -5.31 -16.43
C GLY A 53 -4.25 -5.71 -15.19
N TYR A 54 -3.95 -4.76 -14.29
CA TYR A 54 -3.32 -5.03 -12.99
C TYR A 54 -4.31 -4.80 -11.85
N ALA A 55 -4.07 -5.46 -10.71
CA ALA A 55 -4.84 -5.26 -9.50
C ALA A 55 -4.08 -4.40 -8.49
N VAL A 56 -4.78 -3.50 -7.81
CA VAL A 56 -4.30 -2.82 -6.60
C VAL A 56 -4.82 -3.61 -5.41
N LEU A 57 -3.90 -4.15 -4.60
CA LEU A 57 -4.24 -4.95 -3.41
C LEU A 57 -3.95 -4.16 -2.13
N PHE A 58 -4.99 -3.88 -1.34
CA PHE A 58 -4.82 -3.34 0.00
C PHE A 58 -4.63 -4.48 1.02
N SER A 59 -3.38 -4.77 1.36
CA SER A 59 -3.01 -5.81 2.34
C SER A 59 -2.07 -5.25 3.41
N PRO A 60 -2.58 -4.45 4.37
CA PRO A 60 -1.77 -3.88 5.42
C PRO A 60 -1.22 -4.98 6.36
N ALA A 61 0.09 -5.20 6.32
CA ALA A 61 0.80 -6.22 7.08
C ALA A 61 1.04 -5.85 8.57
N CYS A 62 0.37 -4.82 9.08
CA CYS A 62 0.54 -4.32 10.45
C CYS A 62 -0.80 -4.28 11.17
N ALA A 63 -0.79 -4.68 12.45
CA ALA A 63 -1.99 -4.89 13.24
C ALA A 63 -2.85 -3.62 13.36
N SER A 64 -2.26 -2.46 13.58
CA SER A 64 -3.04 -1.22 13.73
C SER A 64 -2.14 0.00 13.72
N TYR A 65 -2.25 0.82 12.68
CA TYR A 65 -1.88 2.23 12.80
C TYR A 65 -2.86 2.87 13.79
N GLN A 66 -2.35 3.63 14.78
CA GLN A 66 -3.15 4.18 15.90
C GLN A 66 -4.40 4.96 15.46
N LYS A 67 -4.46 5.43 14.22
CA LYS A 67 -5.61 6.14 13.66
C LYS A 67 -6.84 5.26 13.36
N PHE A 68 -6.75 3.93 13.49
CA PHE A 68 -7.87 3.03 13.23
C PHE A 68 -8.27 2.21 14.44
N ASN A 69 -9.58 2.17 14.72
CA ASN A 69 -10.17 1.39 15.82
C ASN A 69 -9.92 -0.12 15.65
N ASP A 70 -10.04 -0.64 14.43
CA ASP A 70 -9.79 -2.04 14.09
C ASP A 70 -9.51 -2.22 12.58
N TYR A 71 -9.35 -3.47 12.16
CA TYR A 71 -9.12 -3.82 10.76
C TYR A 71 -10.33 -3.53 9.85
N LYS A 72 -11.57 -3.58 10.38
CA LYS A 72 -12.79 -3.30 9.61
C LYS A 72 -12.90 -1.81 9.33
N HIS A 73 -12.70 -0.98 10.35
CA HIS A 73 -12.65 0.48 10.24
C HIS A 73 -11.58 0.92 9.24
N ARG A 74 -10.40 0.29 9.27
CA ARG A 74 -9.34 0.52 8.28
C ARG A 74 -9.76 0.17 6.85
N GLY A 75 -10.45 -0.96 6.66
CA GLY A 75 -10.97 -1.36 5.35
C GLY A 75 -12.10 -0.46 4.85
N GLN A 76 -12.98 -0.02 5.74
CA GLN A 76 -14.04 0.94 5.45
C GLN A 76 -13.45 2.28 5.02
N GLU A 77 -12.42 2.76 5.71
CA GLU A 77 -11.76 4.00 5.36
C GLU A 77 -11.05 3.91 3.99
N PHE A 78 -10.39 2.78 3.70
CA PHE A 78 -9.82 2.55 2.37
C PHE A 78 -10.88 2.65 1.27
N ASN A 79 -12.04 1.99 1.44
CA ASN A 79 -13.14 2.06 0.48
C ASN A 79 -13.73 3.47 0.37
N ARG A 80 -13.87 4.18 1.50
CA ARG A 80 -14.37 5.56 1.53
C ARG A 80 -13.48 6.49 0.71
N LEU A 81 -12.16 6.41 0.92
CA LEU A 81 -11.18 7.21 0.19
C LEU A 81 -11.12 6.84 -1.30
N LEU A 82 -11.21 5.54 -1.62
CA LEU A 82 -11.24 5.08 -3.01
C LEU A 82 -12.46 5.64 -3.76
N ASN A 83 -13.65 5.61 -3.14
CA ASN A 83 -14.88 6.15 -3.72
C ASN A 83 -14.88 7.68 -3.87
N GLN A 84 -13.98 8.40 -3.21
CA GLN A 84 -13.81 9.85 -3.39
C GLN A 84 -12.85 10.20 -4.53
N LEU A 85 -12.04 9.23 -4.98
CA LEU A 85 -11.05 9.42 -6.04
C LEU A 85 -11.61 9.09 -7.43
N LEU A 86 -12.60 8.20 -7.49
CA LEU A 86 -13.34 7.78 -8.71
C LEU A 86 -14.54 8.70 -8.99
#